data_AF-A0A846Z8W0-F1
#
_entry.id   AF-A0A846Z8W0-F1
#
_cell.length_a   1.000
_cell.length_b   1.000
_cell.length_c   1.000
_cell.angle_alpha   90.00
_cell.angle_beta   90.00
_cell.angle_gamma   90.00
#
_symmetry.space_group_name_H-M   'P 1'
#
loop_
_entity.id
_entity.type
_entity.pdbx_description
1 polymer ?
#
loop_
_entity_poly.entity_id
_entity_poly.type
_entity_poly.pdbx_seq_one_letter_code
_entity_poly.pdbx_strand_id
1 'polypeptide(L)' 'MGVVDRVITERAVFDVCETLRLVELLDGWSLGDVRACTAAAFEVGHEVAEASRI' A
#
# COMPACT_ATOMS: atom_id res chain seq x y z
N MET A 1 -9.85 -16.31 -9.66
CA MET A 1 -8.71 -16.63 -8.78
C MET A 1 -7.59 -15.67 -9.11
N GLY A 2 -7.13 -14.88 -8.14
CA GLY A 2 -5.86 -14.17 -8.24
C GLY A 2 -4.70 -15.14 -8.05
N VAL A 3 -3.54 -14.83 -8.62
CA VAL A 3 -2.31 -15.64 -8.51
C VAL A 3 -1.21 -14.95 -7.70
N VAL A 4 -1.48 -13.73 -7.23
CA VAL A 4 -0.56 -12.91 -6.46
C VAL A 4 -1.20 -12.64 -5.11
N ASP A 5 -0.46 -12.91 -4.03
CA ASP A 5 -0.91 -12.63 -2.66
C ASP A 5 -0.32 -11.32 -2.10
N ARG A 6 0.88 -10.93 -2.57
CA ARG A 6 1.60 -9.74 -2.09
C ARG A 6 2.45 -9.12 -3.19
N VAL A 7 2.50 -7.80 -3.22
CA VAL A 7 3.35 -7.01 -4.12
C VAL A 7 4.31 -6.18 -3.28
N ILE A 8 5.62 -6.40 -3.45
CA ILE A 8 6.68 -5.62 -2.80
C ILE A 8 7.38 -4.80 -3.87
N THR A 9 7.52 -3.51 -3.62
CA THR A 9 8.15 -2.56 -4.54
C THR A 9 9.24 -1.78 -3.83
N GLU A 10 9.94 -0.92 -4.57
CA GLU A 10 10.88 0.06 -4.00
C GLU A 10 10.21 1.19 -3.17
N ARG A 11 8.87 1.19 -3.04
CA ARG A 11 8.10 2.29 -2.42
C ARG A 11 7.16 1.83 -1.32
N ALA A 12 6.55 0.66 -1.50
CA ALA A 12 5.45 0.18 -0.69
C ALA A 12 5.27 -1.34 -0.81
N VAL A 13 4.58 -1.90 0.18
CA VAL A 13 4.11 -3.29 0.19
C VAL A 13 2.58 -3.30 0.17
N PHE A 14 2.01 -4.10 -0.73
CA PHE A 14 0.57 -4.33 -0.83
C PHE A 14 0.23 -5.79 -0.62
N ASP A 15 -0.80 -6.04 0.17
CA ASP A 15 -1.49 -7.32 0.19
C ASP A 15 -2.62 -7.32 -0.85
N VAL A 16 -2.73 -8.44 -1.57
CA VAL A 16 -3.74 -8.65 -2.60
C VAL A 16 -4.82 -9.55 -2.01
N CYS A 17 -5.92 -8.94 -1.58
CA CYS A 17 -7.11 -9.64 -1.07
C CYS A 17 -8.25 -9.52 -2.09
N GLU A 18 -9.48 -9.29 -1.63
CA GLU A 18 -10.59 -8.87 -2.50
C GLU A 18 -10.32 -7.50 -3.13
N THR A 19 -9.63 -6.62 -2.39
CA THR A 19 -9.09 -5.33 -2.82
C THR A 19 -7.61 -5.23 -2.49
N LEU A 20 -6.89 -4.31 -3.14
CA LEU A 20 -5.50 -4.02 -2.77
C LEU A 20 -5.46 -3.30 -1.42
N ARG A 21 -4.58 -3.75 -0.53
CA ARG A 21 -4.36 -3.13 0.77
C ARG A 21 -2.91 -2.73 0.92
N LEU A 22 -2.66 -1.44 1.13
CA LEU A 22 -1.33 -0.92 1.46
C LEU A 22 -1.01 -1.30 2.91
N VAL A 23 0.02 -2.11 3.12
CA VAL A 23 0.40 -2.63 4.45
C VAL A 23 1.74 -2.08 4.95
N GLU A 24 2.58 -1.56 4.07
CA GLU A 24 3.83 -0.90 4.44
C GLU A 24 4.16 0.22 3.45
N LEU A 25 4.69 1.31 3.98
CA LEU A 25 5.18 2.46 3.20
C LEU A 25 6.65 2.65 3.53
N LEU A 26 7.50 2.69 2.50
CA LEU A 26 8.93 2.90 2.70
C LEU A 26 9.21 4.36 3.08
N ASP A 27 10.22 4.56 3.93
CA ASP A 27 10.67 5.89 4.35
C ASP A 27 10.92 6.82 3.16
N GLY A 28 10.49 8.07 3.31
CA GLY A 28 10.61 9.09 2.27
C GLY A 28 9.49 9.08 1.22
N TRP A 29 8.58 8.12 1.27
CA TRP A 29 7.36 8.12 0.46
C TRP A 29 6.16 8.53 1.31
N SER A 30 5.22 9.27 0.71
CA SER A 30 3.93 9.58 1.33
C SER A 30 2.81 8.73 0.74
N LEU A 31 1.69 8.64 1.47
CA LEU A 31 0.45 8.05 0.94
C LEU A 31 -0.02 8.76 -0.35
N GLY A 32 0.23 10.07 -0.46
CA GLY A 32 -0.10 10.84 -1.66
C GLY A 32 0.72 10.39 -2.87
N ASP A 33 2.03 10.19 -2.70
CA ASP A 33 2.93 9.75 -3.77
C ASP A 33 2.55 8.34 -4.27
N VAL A 34 2.26 7.43 -3.33
CA VAL A 34 1.82 6.07 -3.67
C VAL A 34 0.48 6.11 -4.41
N ARG A 35 -0.47 6.96 -4.01
CA ARG A 35 -1.72 7.17 -4.75
C ARG A 35 -1.50 7.74 -6.14
N ALA A 36 -0.58 8.69 -6.29
CA ALA A 36 -0.28 9.31 -7.59
C ALA A 36 0.33 8.33 -8.59
N CYS A 37 1.05 7.31 -8.13
CA CYS A 37 1.69 6.32 -8.99
C CYS A 37 0.99 4.95 -9.04
N THR A 38 -0.14 4.77 -8.36
CA THR A 38 -0.92 3.52 -8.37
C THR A 38 -2.25 3.75 -9.05
N ALA A 39 -2.44 3.15 -10.23
CA ALA A 39 -3.69 3.31 -10.98
C ALA A 39 -4.88 2.58 -10.36
N ALA A 40 -4.64 1.47 -9.66
CA ALA A 40 -5.67 0.71 -8.98
C ALA A 40 -6.09 1.38 -7.68
N ALA A 41 -7.39 1.37 -7.37
CA ALA A 41 -7.87 1.78 -6.06
C ALA A 41 -7.37 0.82 -4.98
N PHE A 42 -7.02 1.36 -3.81
CA PHE A 42 -6.54 0.58 -2.68
C PHE A 42 -6.95 1.20 -1.34
N GLU A 43 -7.06 0.34 -0.34
CA GLU A 43 -7.29 0.67 1.06
C GLU A 43 -5.97 0.83 1.81
N VAL A 44 -5.94 1.68 2.83
CA VAL A 44 -4.78 1.82 3.72
C VAL A 44 -4.99 0.89 4.91
N GLY A 45 -4.04 -0.01 5.14
CA GLY A 45 -4.02 -0.88 6.31
C GLY A 45 -3.89 -0.08 7.61
N HIS A 46 -4.46 -0.61 8.69
CA HIS A 46 -4.56 0.09 9.97
C HIS A 46 -3.18 0.51 10.52
N GLU A 47 -2.20 -0.38 10.41
CA GLU A 47 -0.83 -0.15 10.90
C GLU A 47 -0.14 1.01 10.17
N VAL A 48 -0.33 1.13 8.84
CA VAL A 48 0.21 2.26 8.06
C VAL A 48 -0.48 3.57 8.40
N ALA A 49 -1.80 3.53 8.61
CA ALA A 49 -2.57 4.71 8.98
C ALA A 49 -2.18 5.26 10.35
N GLU A 50 -1.76 4.40 11.28
CA GLU A 50 -1.25 4.81 12.60
C GLU A 50 0.16 5.38 12.50
N ALA A 51 1.04 4.78 11.70
CA ALA A 51 2.40 5.27 11.48
C ALA A 51 2.46 6.66 10.81
N SER A 52 1.51 6.98 9.92
CA SER A 52 1.44 8.29 9.25
C SER A 52 0.88 9.43 10.12
N ARG A 53 0.41 9.17 11.35
CA ARG A 53 -0.20 10.18 12.25
C ARG A 53 0.78 10.80 13.26
N ILE A 54 2.08 10.49 13.14
CA ILE A 54 3.14 10.90 14.08
C ILE A 54 3.99 12.01 13.45
#